data_AF-A0A379G206-F1
#
_entry.id   AF-A0A379G206-F1
#
_cell.length_a   1.000
_cell.length_b   1.000
_cell.length_c   1.000
_cell.angle_alpha   90.00
_cell.angle_beta   90.00
_cell.angle_gamma   90.00
#
_symmetry.space_group_name_H-M   'P 1'
#
loop_
_entity.id
_entity.type
_entity.pdbx_description
1 polymer ?
#
loop_
_entity_poly.entity_id
_entity_poly.type
_entity_poly.pdbx_seq_one_letter_code
_entity_poly.pdbx_strand_id
1 'polypeptide(L)'
;MATQIEYSIPFKQKPMLTYITEKKPDRFENKLIKTSNISPIKLGICHGISNSFLMYENSNLGSEYIKKISDSFSAISCDKIKDNILDKYIRNSIIKFNLPIFESLISQGINNQISYGNSFDFDRMSSKIRELIFDRKKQNESNIEYIKRIVSGNKITDIFNDPSVLIDEYDTIHSLDVFIKKIDSLKNEFNVSDKLLFKIKMEIPLNNKDISNFLICFFSYKLKESNLQLTERKLNSGLINDNTHTIDNNVNMSTFGQLKTKNEIKNCIEMALDRKGYYYCLISIKGHCMAISAKKNKSADITIYKFFDAEKGLLITEDKNKFHKNISAILDNFNALGKTHQTKSGQVLASIFSIDKKIGSKIKLKIPEFNFIDIQNHIKNSLIKDKVKIDLLNNYKIKLKQHDTIKNITKATVYGHYKQWDIYSNETDVKKMVNSISEKLPIIKHKKGSLYINQSGDIHSYNLKFNLSRVIKNMFNFY
;
A
#
# COMPACT_ATOMS: atom_id res chain seq x y z
N MET A 1 -21.64 4.79 -27.84
CA MET A 1 -21.88 4.32 -26.46
C MET A 1 -20.54 4.00 -25.82
N ALA A 2 -20.23 4.55 -24.64
CA ALA A 2 -19.00 4.23 -23.93
C ALA A 2 -19.04 2.75 -23.51
N THR A 3 -18.06 1.96 -23.95
CA THR A 3 -17.94 0.55 -23.55
C THR A 3 -17.83 0.49 -22.03
N GLN A 4 -18.76 -0.18 -21.36
CA GLN A 4 -18.68 -0.37 -19.91
C GLN A 4 -17.52 -1.32 -19.62
N ILE A 5 -16.46 -0.80 -19.04
CA ILE A 5 -15.27 -1.59 -18.67
C ILE A 5 -15.53 -2.23 -17.32
N GLU A 6 -15.47 -3.56 -17.28
CA GLU A 6 -15.63 -4.34 -16.06
C GLU A 6 -14.27 -4.54 -15.36
N TYR A 7 -14.21 -4.16 -14.09
CA TYR A 7 -13.02 -4.32 -13.25
C TYR A 7 -13.20 -5.54 -12.36
N SER A 8 -12.30 -6.53 -12.51
CA SER A 8 -12.34 -7.80 -11.77
C SER A 8 -12.17 -7.62 -10.27
N ILE A 9 -11.38 -6.63 -9.84
CA ILE A 9 -11.23 -6.27 -8.43
C ILE A 9 -11.47 -4.77 -8.30
N PRO A 10 -12.60 -4.32 -7.74
CA PRO A 10 -12.88 -2.90 -7.58
C PRO A 10 -11.93 -2.28 -6.54
N PHE A 11 -11.52 -1.04 -6.78
CA PHE A 11 -10.68 -0.28 -5.85
C PHE A 11 -11.16 1.16 -5.79
N LYS A 12 -11.35 1.69 -4.58
CA LYS A 12 -11.91 3.02 -4.36
C LYS A 12 -10.94 3.86 -3.53
N GLN A 13 -9.99 4.50 -4.20
CA GLN A 13 -8.98 5.34 -3.55
C GLN A 13 -9.60 6.47 -2.71
N LYS A 14 -10.58 7.22 -3.24
CA LYS A 14 -11.11 8.41 -2.55
C LYS A 14 -11.68 8.10 -1.15
N PRO A 15 -12.57 7.11 -0.96
CA PRO A 15 -13.02 6.71 0.38
C PRO A 15 -11.89 6.30 1.34
N MET A 16 -10.86 5.59 0.83
CA MET A 16 -9.71 5.18 1.65
C MET A 16 -8.93 6.39 2.16
N LEU A 17 -8.67 7.35 1.27
CA LEU A 17 -7.99 8.61 1.63
C LEU A 17 -8.81 9.42 2.64
N THR A 18 -10.11 9.57 2.41
CA THR A 18 -11.02 10.24 3.35
C THR A 18 -10.91 9.60 4.74
N TYR A 19 -11.00 8.27 4.84
CA TYR A 19 -10.85 7.56 6.11
C TYR A 19 -9.49 7.80 6.78
N ILE A 20 -8.39 7.72 6.02
CA ILE A 20 -7.04 7.96 6.55
C ILE A 20 -6.94 9.37 7.13
N THR A 21 -7.36 10.38 6.37
CA THR A 21 -7.18 11.79 6.73
C THR A 21 -8.17 12.30 7.77
N GLU A 22 -9.37 11.73 7.86
CA GLU A 22 -10.43 12.24 8.76
C GLU A 22 -10.66 11.37 9.99
N LYS A 23 -10.34 10.07 9.95
CA LYS A 23 -10.66 9.14 11.05
C LYS A 23 -9.42 8.63 11.80
N LYS A 24 -8.25 8.60 11.17
CA LYS A 24 -7.03 8.00 11.73
C LYS A 24 -5.71 8.73 11.37
N PRO A 25 -5.65 10.08 11.34
CA PRO A 25 -4.46 10.80 10.87
C PRO A 25 -3.17 10.35 11.58
N ASP A 26 -3.10 10.51 12.91
CA ASP A 26 -1.91 10.24 13.73
C ASP A 26 -1.33 8.81 13.56
N ARG A 27 -2.19 7.82 13.27
CA ARG A 27 -1.76 6.43 13.09
C ARG A 27 -0.98 6.22 11.80
N PHE A 28 -1.33 6.95 10.75
CA PHE A 28 -0.65 6.87 9.47
C PHE A 28 0.60 7.72 9.44
N GLU A 29 0.57 8.91 10.06
CA GLU A 29 1.74 9.80 10.19
C GLU A 29 2.94 9.06 10.79
N ASN A 30 2.74 8.29 11.87
CA ASN A 30 3.80 7.50 12.51
C ASN A 30 4.34 6.33 11.68
N LYS A 31 3.69 5.99 10.54
CA LYS A 31 4.15 4.95 9.60
C LYS A 31 4.79 5.54 8.34
N LEU A 32 4.81 6.86 8.23
CA LEU A 32 5.51 7.55 7.16
C LEU A 32 6.99 7.68 7.50
N ILE A 33 7.83 7.49 6.49
CA ILE A 33 9.29 7.45 6.69
C ILE A 33 9.90 8.86 6.73
N LYS A 34 9.19 9.90 6.25
CA LYS A 34 9.78 11.22 5.96
C LYS A 34 8.96 12.44 6.34
N THR A 35 7.66 12.31 6.57
CA THR A 35 6.82 13.46 6.88
C THR A 35 5.68 13.01 7.78
N SER A 36 5.33 13.86 8.75
CA SER A 36 4.09 13.72 9.51
C SER A 36 2.89 14.31 8.76
N ASN A 37 3.08 15.00 7.62
CA ASN A 37 1.99 15.63 6.92
C ASN A 37 1.37 14.69 5.86
N ILE A 38 0.21 14.11 6.19
CA ILE A 38 -0.59 13.29 5.26
C ILE A 38 -1.56 14.12 4.38
N SER A 39 -1.60 15.44 4.49
CA SER A 39 -2.53 16.23 3.66
C SER A 39 -2.22 16.16 2.15
N PRO A 40 -0.95 16.20 1.68
CA PRO A 40 -0.66 16.22 0.25
C PRO A 40 -0.80 14.85 -0.41
N ILE A 41 -0.92 13.76 0.38
CA ILE A 41 -1.13 12.41 -0.17
C ILE A 41 -2.51 12.26 -0.84
N LYS A 42 -3.43 13.21 -0.66
CA LYS A 42 -4.66 13.26 -1.47
C LYS A 42 -4.38 13.53 -2.95
N LEU A 43 -3.22 14.11 -3.26
CA LEU A 43 -2.76 14.42 -4.60
C LEU A 43 -1.72 13.38 -5.06
N GLY A 44 -2.04 12.69 -6.15
CA GLY A 44 -1.08 11.81 -6.83
C GLY A 44 -0.86 10.42 -6.20
N ILE A 45 -1.51 10.05 -5.10
CA ILE A 45 -1.36 8.70 -4.48
C ILE A 45 -1.57 7.54 -5.47
N CYS A 46 -2.31 7.75 -6.55
CA CYS A 46 -2.47 6.79 -7.65
C CYS A 46 -1.12 6.35 -8.22
N HIS A 47 -0.11 7.23 -8.31
CA HIS A 47 1.25 6.87 -8.72
C HIS A 47 1.90 5.95 -7.69
N GLY A 48 1.86 6.31 -6.41
CA GLY A 48 2.40 5.50 -5.33
C GLY A 48 1.81 4.09 -5.25
N ILE A 49 0.48 3.97 -5.30
CA ILE A 49 -0.23 2.68 -5.27
C ILE A 49 0.01 1.88 -6.55
N SER A 50 0.04 2.52 -7.72
CA SER A 50 0.33 1.85 -9.00
C SER A 50 1.76 1.29 -9.02
N ASN A 51 2.73 2.03 -8.48
CA ASN A 51 4.09 1.54 -8.33
C ASN A 51 4.15 0.35 -7.36
N SER A 52 3.48 0.43 -6.20
CA SER A 52 3.39 -0.70 -5.26
C SER A 52 2.72 -1.93 -5.88
N PHE A 53 1.67 -1.75 -6.69
CA PHE A 53 1.05 -2.85 -7.44
C PHE A 53 2.09 -3.58 -8.29
N LEU A 54 2.92 -2.87 -9.06
CA LEU A 54 3.96 -3.49 -9.89
C LEU A 54 5.04 -4.18 -9.04
N MET A 55 5.42 -3.60 -7.90
CA MET A 55 6.35 -4.22 -6.94
C MET A 55 5.85 -5.59 -6.49
N TYR A 56 4.57 -5.71 -6.11
CA TYR A 56 3.96 -6.99 -5.72
C TYR A 56 3.74 -7.92 -6.93
N GLU A 57 3.41 -7.37 -8.09
CA GLU A 57 3.20 -8.12 -9.32
C GLU A 57 4.48 -8.82 -9.81
N ASN A 58 5.66 -8.30 -9.47
CA ASN A 58 6.91 -9.00 -9.73
C ASN A 58 6.92 -10.42 -9.11
N SER A 59 6.27 -10.56 -7.95
CA SER A 59 6.09 -11.83 -7.23
C SER A 59 4.75 -12.53 -7.52
N ASN A 60 4.02 -12.12 -8.57
CA ASN A 60 2.64 -12.55 -8.89
C ASN A 60 1.58 -12.18 -7.84
N LEU A 61 1.88 -11.24 -6.94
CA LEU A 61 1.00 -10.87 -5.83
C LEU A 61 0.24 -9.55 -6.08
N GLY A 62 0.31 -8.97 -7.29
CA GLY A 62 -0.30 -7.65 -7.56
C GLY A 62 -1.82 -7.65 -7.38
N SER A 63 -2.50 -8.71 -7.84
CA SER A 63 -3.95 -8.86 -7.65
C SER A 63 -4.33 -9.04 -6.18
N GLU A 64 -3.54 -9.82 -5.44
CA GLU A 64 -3.75 -10.06 -4.02
C GLU A 64 -3.49 -8.80 -3.19
N TYR A 65 -2.47 -8.01 -3.54
CA TYR A 65 -2.17 -6.72 -2.93
C TYR A 65 -3.37 -5.76 -3.01
N ILE A 66 -3.93 -5.57 -4.21
CA ILE A 66 -5.10 -4.70 -4.42
C ILE A 66 -6.33 -5.23 -3.68
N LYS A 67 -6.58 -6.55 -3.77
CA LYS A 67 -7.69 -7.19 -3.08
C LYS A 67 -7.59 -7.03 -1.56
N LYS A 68 -6.41 -7.29 -0.98
CA LYS A 68 -6.20 -7.23 0.47
C LYS A 68 -6.40 -5.83 1.02
N ILE A 69 -5.93 -4.80 0.32
CA ILE A 69 -6.21 -3.40 0.71
C ILE A 69 -7.72 -3.13 0.70
N SER A 70 -8.42 -3.51 -0.38
CA SER A 70 -9.86 -3.29 -0.51
C SER A 70 -10.69 -4.03 0.55
N ASP A 71 -10.38 -5.31 0.78
CA ASP A 71 -11.06 -6.16 1.74
C ASP A 71 -10.83 -5.67 3.17
N SER A 72 -9.57 -5.37 3.53
CA SER A 72 -9.25 -4.83 4.84
C SER A 72 -9.86 -3.45 5.06
N PHE A 73 -9.87 -2.58 4.06
CA PHE A 73 -10.55 -1.28 4.15
C PHE A 73 -12.06 -1.44 4.38
N SER A 74 -12.70 -2.33 3.63
CA SER A 74 -14.14 -2.61 3.77
C SER A 74 -14.48 -3.16 5.16
N ALA A 75 -13.59 -3.97 5.73
CA ALA A 75 -13.75 -4.52 7.07
C ALA A 75 -13.64 -3.45 8.17
N ILE A 76 -12.75 -2.46 8.01
CA ILE A 76 -12.51 -1.42 9.03
C ILE A 76 -13.42 -0.19 8.91
N SER A 77 -13.91 0.11 7.71
CA SER A 77 -14.75 1.28 7.42
C SER A 77 -16.25 0.99 7.53
N CYS A 78 -16.65 -0.26 7.75
CA CYS A 78 -18.04 -0.61 7.95
C CYS A 78 -18.53 0.02 9.26
N ASP A 79 -19.57 0.86 9.19
CA ASP A 79 -20.16 1.60 10.34
C ASP A 79 -21.46 0.97 10.87
N LYS A 80 -21.92 -0.17 10.34
CA LYS A 80 -23.19 -0.78 10.76
C LYS A 80 -23.26 -1.02 12.27
N ILE A 81 -24.26 -0.49 12.96
CA ILE A 81 -24.52 -0.83 14.37
C ILE A 81 -24.89 -2.32 14.44
N LYS A 82 -24.34 -3.03 15.44
CA LYS A 82 -24.61 -4.45 15.67
C LYS A 82 -25.35 -4.60 16.98
N ASP A 83 -26.58 -5.12 16.90
CA ASP A 83 -27.47 -5.22 18.05
C ASP A 83 -27.08 -6.35 19.02
N ASN A 84 -26.44 -7.41 18.51
CA ASN A 84 -25.97 -8.54 19.32
C ASN A 84 -24.53 -8.35 19.83
N ILE A 85 -24.32 -8.61 21.12
CA ILE A 85 -23.02 -8.59 21.79
C ILE A 85 -21.97 -9.48 21.12
N LEU A 86 -22.31 -10.69 20.66
CA LEU A 86 -21.35 -11.58 19.99
C LEU A 86 -20.83 -10.97 18.69
N ASP A 87 -21.74 -10.42 17.88
CA ASP A 87 -21.41 -9.75 16.62
C ASP A 87 -20.50 -8.52 16.86
N LYS A 88 -20.66 -7.82 17.99
CA LYS A 88 -19.76 -6.71 18.41
C LYS A 88 -18.33 -7.19 18.67
N TYR A 89 -18.15 -8.30 19.41
CA TYR A 89 -16.81 -8.85 19.68
C TYR A 89 -16.13 -9.38 18.42
N ILE A 90 -16.87 -10.07 17.56
CA ILE A 90 -16.39 -10.54 16.25
C ILE A 90 -15.91 -9.35 15.43
N ARG A 91 -16.75 -8.31 15.31
CA ARG A 91 -16.39 -7.10 14.55
C ARG A 91 -15.15 -6.40 15.11
N ASN A 92 -15.09 -6.17 16.41
CA ASN A 92 -13.94 -5.51 17.03
C ASN A 92 -12.64 -6.27 16.75
N SER A 93 -12.70 -7.60 16.76
CA SER A 93 -11.55 -8.44 16.40
C SER A 93 -11.20 -8.33 14.93
N ILE A 94 -12.19 -8.41 14.02
CA ILE A 94 -11.98 -8.22 12.58
C ILE A 94 -11.31 -6.86 12.31
N ILE A 95 -11.79 -5.78 12.93
CA ILE A 95 -11.20 -4.44 12.79
C ILE A 95 -9.76 -4.45 13.30
N LYS A 96 -9.53 -5.01 14.50
CA LYS A 96 -8.20 -5.08 15.13
C LYS A 96 -7.15 -5.76 14.25
N PHE A 97 -7.52 -6.84 13.55
CA PHE A 97 -6.59 -7.58 12.70
C PHE A 97 -6.49 -7.01 11.27
N ASN A 98 -7.56 -6.43 10.72
CA ASN A 98 -7.51 -5.85 9.37
C ASN A 98 -6.83 -4.48 9.34
N LEU A 99 -6.90 -3.71 10.42
CA LEU A 99 -6.32 -2.37 10.47
C LEU A 99 -4.80 -2.37 10.26
N PRO A 100 -3.98 -3.22 10.92
CA PRO A 100 -2.54 -3.30 10.66
C PRO A 100 -2.20 -3.75 9.22
N ILE A 101 -2.99 -4.65 8.63
CA ILE A 101 -2.83 -5.11 7.24
C ILE A 101 -3.04 -3.92 6.29
N PHE A 102 -4.18 -3.24 6.41
CA PHE A 102 -4.50 -2.07 5.61
C PHE A 102 -3.41 -1.01 5.76
N GLU A 103 -3.04 -0.67 6.99
CA GLU A 103 -2.00 0.31 7.29
C GLU A 103 -0.66 -0.05 6.64
N SER A 104 -0.21 -1.30 6.77
CA SER A 104 1.07 -1.75 6.20
C SER A 104 1.09 -1.63 4.68
N LEU A 105 0.02 -2.09 4.01
CA LEU A 105 -0.03 -2.14 2.55
C LEU A 105 -0.24 -0.78 1.90
N ILE A 106 -1.12 0.06 2.48
CA ILE A 106 -1.38 1.41 1.93
C ILE A 106 -0.22 2.36 2.21
N SER A 107 0.46 2.23 3.36
CA SER A 107 1.63 3.06 3.68
C SER A 107 2.80 2.84 2.73
N GLN A 108 2.91 1.66 2.10
CA GLN A 108 3.89 1.46 1.02
C GLN A 108 3.58 2.34 -0.18
N GLY A 109 2.31 2.39 -0.60
CA GLY A 109 1.85 3.27 -1.68
C GLY A 109 2.07 4.74 -1.33
N ILE A 110 1.75 5.13 -0.09
CA ILE A 110 1.96 6.51 0.38
C ILE A 110 3.46 6.87 0.39
N ASN A 111 4.33 6.03 0.94
CA ASN A 111 5.76 6.31 0.97
C ASN A 111 6.39 6.35 -0.45
N ASN A 112 5.89 5.54 -1.38
CA ASN A 112 6.26 5.63 -2.79
C ASN A 112 5.80 6.96 -3.40
N GLN A 113 4.59 7.42 -3.08
CA GLN A 113 4.10 8.72 -3.52
C GLN A 113 4.92 9.87 -2.95
N ILE A 114 5.29 9.83 -1.66
CA ILE A 114 6.09 10.88 -1.03
C ILE A 114 7.43 11.06 -1.76
N SER A 115 8.14 9.96 -2.00
CA SER A 115 9.42 10.04 -2.70
C SER A 115 9.27 10.51 -4.15
N TYR A 116 8.18 10.14 -4.84
CA TYR A 116 7.88 10.64 -6.18
C TYR A 116 7.54 12.14 -6.19
N GLY A 117 6.69 12.57 -5.25
CA GLY A 117 6.33 13.97 -5.06
C GLY A 117 7.55 14.84 -4.78
N ASN A 118 8.42 14.43 -3.86
CA ASN A 118 9.67 15.16 -3.58
C ASN A 118 10.55 15.29 -4.83
N SER A 119 10.70 14.21 -5.62
CA SER A 119 11.44 14.27 -6.89
C SER A 119 10.82 15.30 -7.84
N PHE A 120 9.51 15.23 -8.06
CA PHE A 120 8.80 16.17 -8.92
C PHE A 120 8.91 17.63 -8.43
N ASP A 121 8.76 17.85 -7.13
CA ASP A 121 8.80 19.18 -6.52
C ASP A 121 10.20 19.79 -6.57
N PHE A 122 11.27 19.01 -6.31
CA PHE A 122 12.65 19.50 -6.42
C PHE A 122 13.04 19.81 -7.88
N ASP A 123 12.59 19.02 -8.85
CA ASP A 123 12.77 19.31 -10.27
C ASP A 123 12.10 20.63 -10.65
N ARG A 124 10.83 20.80 -10.23
CA ARG A 124 10.06 22.04 -10.42
C ARG A 124 10.72 23.25 -9.75
N MET A 125 11.22 23.09 -8.53
CA MET A 125 11.96 24.14 -7.82
C MET A 125 13.20 24.55 -8.61
N SER A 126 14.04 23.59 -9.02
CA SER A 126 15.26 23.86 -9.79
C SER A 126 14.97 24.65 -11.07
N SER A 127 13.85 24.39 -11.73
CA SER A 127 13.43 25.10 -12.94
C SER A 127 12.96 26.53 -12.65
N LYS A 128 12.18 26.74 -11.58
CA LYS A 128 11.60 28.04 -11.22
C LYS A 128 12.58 29.02 -10.59
N ILE A 129 13.68 28.54 -10.00
CA ILE A 129 14.66 29.41 -9.31
C ILE A 129 15.17 30.54 -10.22
N ARG A 130 15.32 30.30 -11.52
CA ARG A 130 15.81 31.32 -12.48
C ARG A 130 14.88 32.51 -12.65
N GLU A 131 13.59 32.33 -12.33
CA GLU A 131 12.55 33.36 -12.44
C GLU A 131 12.47 34.23 -11.18
N LEU A 132 13.15 33.83 -10.10
CA LEU A 132 13.11 34.54 -8.82
C LEU A 132 14.16 35.67 -8.75
N ILE A 133 13.75 36.76 -8.12
CA ILE A 133 14.63 37.88 -7.75
C ILE A 133 14.84 37.81 -6.24
N PHE A 134 16.08 37.74 -5.78
CA PHE A 134 16.42 37.63 -4.37
C PHE A 134 16.74 38.99 -3.76
N ASP A 135 16.38 39.15 -2.49
CA ASP A 135 16.73 40.35 -1.72
C ASP A 135 18.24 40.39 -1.48
N ARG A 136 18.81 41.58 -1.28
CA ARG A 136 20.25 41.74 -1.07
C ARG A 136 20.72 41.09 0.24
N LYS A 137 21.99 40.70 0.28
CA LYS A 137 22.72 40.26 1.48
C LYS A 137 22.71 41.39 2.53
N LYS A 138 22.44 41.07 3.81
CA LYS A 138 22.47 42.04 4.91
C LYS A 138 23.91 42.41 5.26
N GLN A 139 24.10 43.55 5.93
CA GLN A 139 25.39 43.93 6.46
C GLN A 139 25.85 42.92 7.53
N ASN A 140 27.10 42.45 7.44
CA ASN A 140 27.73 41.44 8.31
C ASN A 140 27.14 40.02 8.26
N GLU A 141 26.21 39.73 7.33
CA GLU A 141 25.75 38.36 7.06
C GLU A 141 26.86 37.59 6.32
N SER A 142 27.05 36.29 6.57
CA SER A 142 27.91 35.44 5.72
C SER A 142 27.19 35.01 4.44
N ASN A 143 27.92 34.54 3.43
CA ASN A 143 27.31 34.03 2.19
C ASN A 143 26.44 32.80 2.47
N ILE A 144 26.83 31.97 3.42
CA ILE A 144 26.06 30.78 3.83
C ILE A 144 24.77 31.19 4.56
N GLU A 145 24.85 32.09 5.53
CA GLU A 145 23.65 32.61 6.22
C GLU A 145 22.71 33.31 5.24
N TYR A 146 23.25 34.05 4.27
CA TYR A 146 22.47 34.68 3.23
C TYR A 146 21.70 33.65 2.38
N ILE A 147 22.37 32.60 1.90
CA ILE A 147 21.71 31.53 1.14
C ILE A 147 20.63 30.84 1.98
N LYS A 148 20.91 30.54 3.26
CA LYS A 148 19.91 29.97 4.19
C LYS A 148 18.70 30.88 4.32
N ARG A 149 18.91 32.19 4.50
CA ARG A 149 17.83 33.17 4.58
C ARG A 149 17.03 33.26 3.29
N ILE A 150 17.63 33.07 2.12
CA ILE A 150 16.91 33.01 0.85
C ILE A 150 16.02 31.77 0.79
N VAL A 151 16.52 30.60 1.21
CA VAL A 151 15.74 29.35 1.25
C VAL A 151 14.55 29.47 2.22
N SER A 152 14.75 30.09 3.38
CA SER A 152 13.69 30.38 4.36
C SER A 152 12.91 31.67 4.10
N GLY A 153 13.11 32.28 2.93
CA GLY A 153 12.48 33.54 2.56
C GLY A 153 11.13 33.30 1.89
N ASN A 154 10.20 34.25 2.06
CA ASN A 154 8.81 34.16 1.58
C ASN A 154 8.67 33.54 0.17
N LYS A 155 9.51 33.88 -0.81
CA LYS A 155 9.37 33.36 -2.18
C LYS A 155 9.60 31.85 -2.34
N ILE A 156 10.55 31.27 -1.60
CA ILE A 156 10.82 29.82 -1.63
C ILE A 156 9.91 29.12 -0.62
N THR A 157 9.70 29.73 0.54
CA THR A 157 8.73 29.29 1.54
C THR A 157 7.30 29.22 0.99
N ASP A 158 6.87 30.11 0.10
CA ASP A 158 5.57 30.03 -0.57
C ASP A 158 5.45 28.77 -1.45
N ILE A 159 6.57 28.30 -2.02
CA ILE A 159 6.61 27.04 -2.76
C ILE A 159 6.54 25.86 -1.79
N PHE A 160 7.21 25.92 -0.63
CA PHE A 160 7.10 24.88 0.41
C PHE A 160 5.71 24.81 1.05
N ASN A 161 5.06 25.96 1.21
CA ASN A 161 3.75 26.09 1.84
C ASN A 161 2.57 25.79 0.90
N ASP A 162 2.84 25.54 -0.39
CA ASP A 162 1.83 25.01 -1.30
C ASP A 162 1.30 23.69 -0.72
N PRO A 163 -0.01 23.56 -0.43
CA PRO A 163 -0.59 22.34 0.15
C PRO A 163 -0.40 21.08 -0.71
N SER A 164 0.02 21.24 -1.97
CA SER A 164 0.35 20.15 -2.89
C SER A 164 1.80 19.67 -2.82
N VAL A 165 2.67 20.37 -2.08
CA VAL A 165 4.09 20.08 -1.94
C VAL A 165 4.36 19.21 -0.71
N LEU A 166 5.22 18.21 -0.90
CA LEU A 166 5.58 17.23 0.14
C LEU A 166 6.93 17.52 0.82
N ILE A 167 7.64 18.54 0.35
CA ILE A 167 8.95 18.93 0.86
C ILE A 167 8.80 19.71 2.17
N ASP A 168 9.56 19.29 3.17
CA ASP A 168 9.67 19.98 4.45
C ASP A 168 10.78 21.05 4.40
N GLU A 169 10.46 22.28 4.81
CA GLU A 169 11.41 23.40 4.81
C GLU A 169 12.59 23.15 5.76
N TYR A 170 12.31 22.64 6.97
CA TYR A 170 13.32 22.39 7.99
C TYR A 170 14.34 21.34 7.53
N ASP A 171 13.88 20.21 6.99
CA ASP A 171 14.73 19.17 6.41
C ASP A 171 15.53 19.68 5.21
N THR A 172 14.96 20.59 4.43
CA THR A 172 15.62 21.21 3.29
C THR A 172 16.77 22.11 3.76
N ILE A 173 16.55 22.96 4.76
CA ILE A 173 17.60 23.80 5.36
C ILE A 173 18.71 22.93 5.97
N HIS A 174 18.36 21.86 6.68
CA HIS A 174 19.36 20.95 7.24
C HIS A 174 20.20 20.27 6.14
N SER A 175 19.55 19.88 5.04
CA SER A 175 20.23 19.28 3.88
C SER A 175 21.17 20.27 3.18
N LEU A 176 20.88 21.57 3.24
CA LEU A 176 21.73 22.62 2.67
C LEU A 176 23.10 22.65 3.35
N ASP A 177 23.15 22.49 4.67
CA ASP A 177 24.41 22.42 5.43
C ASP A 177 25.25 21.21 5.01
N VAL A 178 24.61 20.08 4.79
CA VAL A 178 25.27 18.87 4.29
C VAL A 178 25.82 19.08 2.88
N PHE A 179 25.03 19.71 2.01
CA PHE A 179 25.43 20.01 0.64
C PHE A 179 26.64 20.95 0.60
N ILE A 180 26.61 22.05 1.36
CA ILE A 180 27.73 23.02 1.44
C ILE A 180 29.02 22.32 1.86
N LYS A 181 28.98 21.42 2.85
CA LYS A 181 30.16 20.64 3.29
C LYS A 181 30.73 19.71 2.22
N LYS A 182 29.89 19.26 1.28
CA LYS A 182 30.27 18.30 0.21
C LYS A 182 30.45 18.97 -1.15
N ILE A 183 30.21 20.27 -1.28
CA ILE A 183 30.07 20.90 -2.60
C ILE A 183 31.34 20.78 -3.46
N ASP A 184 32.52 20.75 -2.83
CA ASP A 184 33.78 20.56 -3.54
C ASP A 184 33.90 19.18 -4.19
N SER A 185 33.45 18.11 -3.51
CA SER A 185 33.48 16.75 -4.07
C SER A 185 32.38 16.54 -5.10
N LEU A 186 31.30 17.33 -5.03
CA LEU A 186 30.14 17.24 -5.91
C LEU A 186 30.19 18.23 -7.08
N LYS A 187 31.22 19.08 -7.18
CA LYS A 187 31.24 20.22 -8.12
C LYS A 187 31.13 19.79 -9.58
N ASN A 188 31.79 18.70 -9.96
CA ASN A 188 31.77 18.18 -11.34
C ASN A 188 30.41 17.52 -11.65
N GLU A 189 29.79 16.89 -10.65
CA GLU A 189 28.52 16.19 -10.80
C GLU A 189 27.36 17.16 -11.04
N PHE A 190 27.35 18.31 -10.35
CA PHE A 190 26.30 19.31 -10.45
C PHE A 190 26.71 20.57 -11.21
N ASN A 191 27.85 20.55 -11.91
CA ASN A 191 28.39 21.69 -12.67
C ASN A 191 28.51 22.99 -11.85
N VAL A 192 28.95 22.88 -10.60
CA VAL A 192 29.20 24.04 -9.75
C VAL A 192 30.48 24.71 -10.20
N SER A 193 30.41 25.95 -10.69
CA SER A 193 31.60 26.67 -11.18
C SER A 193 32.59 26.97 -10.05
N ASP A 194 33.90 26.80 -10.31
CA ASP A 194 34.95 27.16 -9.35
C ASP A 194 34.87 28.63 -8.90
N LYS A 195 34.44 29.52 -9.79
CA LYS A 195 34.21 30.93 -9.47
C LYS A 195 33.13 31.12 -8.40
N LEU A 196 32.03 30.39 -8.48
CA LEU A 196 30.95 30.43 -7.48
C LEU A 196 31.43 29.89 -6.13
N LEU A 197 32.16 28.76 -6.15
CA LEU A 197 32.75 28.18 -4.94
C LEU A 197 33.73 29.13 -4.27
N PHE A 198 34.62 29.74 -5.06
CA PHE A 198 35.57 30.73 -4.57
C PHE A 198 34.86 31.91 -3.92
N LYS A 199 33.80 32.44 -4.55
CA LYS A 199 33.01 33.53 -3.95
C LYS A 199 32.39 33.14 -2.61
N ILE A 200 31.82 31.94 -2.53
CA ILE A 200 31.20 31.45 -1.28
C ILE A 200 32.25 31.32 -0.18
N LYS A 201 33.39 30.68 -0.46
CA LYS A 201 34.46 30.43 0.52
C LYS A 201 35.18 31.70 0.98
N MET A 202 35.37 32.65 0.08
CA MET A 202 36.10 33.90 0.35
C MET A 202 35.16 35.05 0.76
N GLU A 203 33.88 34.77 1.02
CA GLU A 203 32.88 35.77 1.42
C GLU A 203 32.74 36.94 0.43
N ILE A 204 33.01 36.70 -0.85
CA ILE A 204 32.83 37.69 -1.93
C ILE A 204 31.33 37.85 -2.20
N PRO A 205 30.83 39.07 -2.42
CA PRO A 205 29.42 39.31 -2.69
C PRO A 205 28.84 38.44 -3.82
N LEU A 206 27.70 37.81 -3.55
CA LEU A 206 26.93 37.01 -4.51
C LEU A 206 25.87 37.89 -5.18
N ASN A 207 25.77 37.81 -6.50
CA ASN A 207 24.65 38.41 -7.24
C ASN A 207 23.50 37.40 -7.42
N ASN A 208 22.35 37.85 -7.94
CA ASN A 208 21.19 36.98 -8.15
C ASN A 208 21.48 35.75 -9.02
N LYS A 209 22.37 35.88 -10.02
CA LYS A 209 22.76 34.75 -10.88
C LYS A 209 23.61 33.73 -10.11
N ASP A 210 24.53 34.20 -9.27
CA ASP A 210 25.34 33.35 -8.40
C ASP A 210 24.43 32.54 -7.46
N ILE A 211 23.46 33.19 -6.81
CA ILE A 211 22.50 32.55 -5.90
C ILE A 211 21.61 31.56 -6.67
N SER A 212 21.07 31.98 -7.81
CA SER A 212 20.22 31.10 -8.64
C SER A 212 20.97 29.83 -9.03
N ASN A 213 22.20 29.98 -9.52
CA ASN A 213 23.03 28.83 -9.90
C ASN A 213 23.31 27.91 -8.71
N PHE A 214 23.62 28.47 -7.54
CA PHE A 214 23.84 27.69 -6.33
C PHE A 214 22.59 26.89 -5.94
N LEU A 215 21.43 27.54 -5.89
CA LEU A 215 20.16 26.91 -5.51
C LEU A 215 19.71 25.86 -6.52
N ILE A 216 19.93 26.08 -7.82
CA ILE A 216 19.69 25.06 -8.86
C ILE A 216 20.53 23.81 -8.56
N CYS A 217 21.82 23.97 -8.28
CA CYS A 217 22.70 22.84 -7.97
C CYS A 217 22.23 22.10 -6.70
N PHE A 218 21.84 22.85 -5.66
CA PHE A 218 21.33 22.28 -4.42
C PHE A 218 20.03 21.49 -4.63
N PHE A 219 19.04 22.04 -5.35
CA PHE A 219 17.79 21.32 -5.62
C PHE A 219 17.99 20.15 -6.58
N SER A 220 18.92 20.23 -7.54
CA SER A 220 19.33 19.07 -8.36
C SER A 220 19.97 17.97 -7.52
N TYR A 221 20.75 18.32 -6.49
CA TYR A 221 21.27 17.36 -5.51
C TYR A 221 20.14 16.66 -4.74
N LYS A 222 19.17 17.42 -4.22
CA LYS A 222 17.98 16.87 -3.53
C LYS A 222 17.09 16.01 -4.44
N LEU A 223 16.96 16.39 -5.70
CA LEU A 223 16.29 15.61 -6.74
C LEU A 223 16.98 14.25 -6.92
N LYS A 224 18.32 14.24 -7.06
CA LYS A 224 19.08 12.99 -7.20
C LYS A 224 18.92 12.08 -5.98
N GLU A 225 18.99 12.62 -4.76
CA GLU A 225 18.75 11.85 -3.53
C GLU A 225 17.34 11.22 -3.52
N SER A 226 16.32 11.99 -3.89
CA SER A 226 14.94 11.50 -3.93
C SER A 226 14.75 10.41 -4.98
N ASN A 227 15.38 10.57 -6.15
CA ASN A 227 15.36 9.60 -7.24
C ASN A 227 16.08 8.30 -6.88
N LEU A 228 17.24 8.38 -6.23
CA LEU A 228 17.97 7.20 -5.78
C LEU A 228 17.11 6.36 -4.81
N GLN A 229 16.43 7.00 -3.88
CA GLN A 229 15.55 6.30 -2.93
C GLN A 229 14.35 5.63 -3.60
N LEU A 230 13.79 6.23 -4.67
CA LEU A 230 12.77 5.57 -5.49
C LEU A 230 13.33 4.32 -6.17
N THR A 231 14.56 4.41 -6.70
CA THR A 231 15.24 3.27 -7.32
C THR A 231 15.53 2.16 -6.31
N GLU A 232 16.04 2.49 -5.12
CA GLU A 232 16.27 1.53 -4.04
C GLU A 232 14.99 0.81 -3.63
N ARG A 233 13.86 1.51 -3.54
CA ARG A 233 12.56 0.87 -3.25
C ARG A 233 12.13 -0.11 -4.34
N LYS A 234 12.29 0.23 -5.62
CA LYS A 234 12.05 -0.70 -6.73
C LYS A 234 12.97 -1.92 -6.61
N LEU A 235 14.26 -1.72 -6.31
CA LEU A 235 15.21 -2.81 -6.13
C LEU A 235 14.83 -3.74 -4.96
N ASN A 236 14.29 -3.19 -3.87
CA ASN A 236 13.75 -3.93 -2.74
C ASN A 236 12.47 -4.74 -3.07
N SER A 237 11.99 -4.68 -4.31
CA SER A 237 10.96 -5.56 -4.87
C SER A 237 11.47 -6.42 -6.04
N GLY A 238 12.77 -6.38 -6.33
CA GLY A 238 13.39 -7.05 -7.46
C GLY A 238 13.10 -6.40 -8.80
N LEU A 239 12.82 -5.09 -8.83
CA LEU A 239 12.55 -4.30 -10.03
C LEU A 239 13.63 -3.24 -10.26
N ILE A 240 13.82 -2.86 -11.52
CA ILE A 240 14.74 -1.80 -11.99
C ILE A 240 14.17 -1.21 -13.28
N ASN A 241 14.54 -0.02 -13.72
CA ASN A 241 14.04 0.47 -15.03
C ASN A 241 14.77 -0.24 -16.17
N ASP A 242 16.10 -0.35 -16.05
CA ASP A 242 16.97 -0.96 -17.04
C ASP A 242 18.09 -1.76 -16.36
N ASN A 243 18.24 -3.01 -16.77
CA ASN A 243 19.26 -3.92 -16.27
C ASN A 243 20.67 -3.60 -16.77
N THR A 244 20.81 -2.85 -17.86
CA THR A 244 22.11 -2.51 -18.47
C THR A 244 22.84 -1.38 -17.77
N HIS A 245 22.16 -0.68 -16.85
CA HIS A 245 22.68 0.50 -16.15
C HIS A 245 22.82 0.27 -14.64
N THR A 246 23.74 1.02 -14.00
CA THR A 246 23.88 1.06 -12.54
C THR A 246 22.68 1.76 -11.88
N ILE A 247 22.54 1.62 -10.57
CA ILE A 247 21.37 2.12 -9.82
C ILE A 247 21.29 3.65 -9.80
N ASP A 248 22.44 4.30 -9.81
CA ASP A 248 22.66 5.74 -9.79
C ASP A 248 22.73 6.36 -11.19
N ASN A 249 22.50 5.55 -12.23
CA ASN A 249 22.41 6.05 -13.59
C ASN A 249 21.07 6.78 -13.81
N ASN A 250 21.10 7.85 -14.61
CA ASN A 250 19.93 8.66 -14.95
C ASN A 250 18.75 7.86 -15.52
N VAL A 251 19.02 6.77 -16.27
CA VAL A 251 17.96 5.88 -16.79
C VAL A 251 17.19 5.21 -15.65
N ASN A 252 17.89 4.76 -14.60
CA ASN A 252 17.29 4.10 -13.45
C ASN A 252 16.69 5.06 -12.43
N MET A 253 17.30 6.24 -12.31
CA MET A 253 16.85 7.35 -11.46
C MET A 253 15.74 8.20 -12.09
N SER A 254 15.45 8.06 -13.38
CA SER A 254 14.38 8.82 -14.01
C SER A 254 13.03 8.54 -13.35
N THR A 255 12.23 9.58 -13.20
CA THR A 255 10.83 9.55 -12.78
C THR A 255 9.87 9.93 -13.91
N PHE A 256 10.42 10.27 -15.08
CA PHE A 256 9.67 10.66 -16.27
C PHE A 256 9.67 9.54 -17.32
N GLY A 257 8.49 9.19 -17.81
CA GLY A 257 8.31 8.23 -18.89
C GLY A 257 8.37 8.87 -20.27
N GLN A 258 8.56 8.04 -21.29
CA GLN A 258 8.50 8.48 -22.69
C GLN A 258 7.05 8.69 -23.13
N LEU A 259 6.76 9.79 -23.83
CA LEU A 259 5.44 10.00 -24.43
C LEU A 259 5.23 9.00 -25.57
N LYS A 260 4.12 8.27 -25.53
CA LYS A 260 3.75 7.26 -26.53
C LYS A 260 2.27 7.37 -26.89
N THR A 261 1.98 7.13 -28.16
CA THR A 261 0.64 6.93 -28.70
C THR A 261 0.07 5.56 -28.30
N LYS A 262 -1.24 5.39 -28.48
CA LYS A 262 -1.93 4.11 -28.22
C LYS A 262 -1.31 2.93 -28.99
N ASN A 263 -0.92 3.15 -30.24
CA ASN A 263 -0.31 2.12 -31.09
C ASN A 263 1.11 1.77 -30.61
N GLU A 264 1.90 2.76 -30.20
CA GLU A 264 3.23 2.52 -29.65
C GLU A 264 3.16 1.76 -28.32
N ILE A 265 2.19 2.08 -27.45
CA ILE A 265 1.96 1.33 -26.20
C ILE A 265 1.66 -0.14 -26.51
N LYS A 266 0.73 -0.40 -27.44
CA LYS A 266 0.43 -1.76 -27.91
C LYS A 266 1.70 -2.48 -28.37
N ASN A 267 2.48 -1.85 -29.25
CA ASN A 267 3.70 -2.45 -29.78
C ASN A 267 4.74 -2.73 -28.68
N CYS A 268 4.91 -1.83 -27.71
CA CYS A 268 5.80 -2.05 -26.56
C CYS A 268 5.40 -3.28 -25.75
N ILE A 269 4.11 -3.48 -25.49
CA ILE A 269 3.59 -4.64 -24.76
C ILE A 269 3.92 -5.93 -25.51
N GLU A 270 3.56 -6.00 -26.80
CA GLU A 270 3.73 -7.22 -27.61
C GLU A 270 5.21 -7.58 -27.79
N MET A 271 6.05 -6.61 -28.15
CA MET A 271 7.48 -6.84 -28.32
C MET A 271 8.15 -7.33 -27.03
N ALA A 272 7.73 -6.81 -25.86
CA ALA A 272 8.26 -7.25 -24.58
C ALA A 272 7.77 -8.65 -24.20
N LEU A 273 6.50 -8.98 -24.47
CA LEU A 273 5.97 -10.32 -24.28
C LEU A 273 6.70 -11.35 -25.14
N ASP A 274 7.10 -11.01 -26.36
CA ASP A 274 7.85 -11.91 -27.24
C ASP A 274 9.31 -12.07 -26.84
N ARG A 275 9.98 -10.96 -26.47
CA ARG A 275 11.40 -11.00 -26.10
C ARG A 275 11.67 -11.59 -24.73
N LYS A 276 10.84 -11.28 -23.72
CA LYS A 276 11.11 -11.63 -22.32
C LYS A 276 9.94 -12.31 -21.60
N GLY A 277 8.75 -12.41 -22.22
CA GLY A 277 7.58 -13.06 -21.62
C GLY A 277 6.85 -12.23 -20.57
N TYR A 278 7.19 -10.95 -20.40
CA TYR A 278 6.48 -10.05 -19.51
C TYR A 278 6.67 -8.58 -19.92
N TYR A 279 5.77 -7.73 -19.45
CA TYR A 279 5.83 -6.28 -19.60
C TYR A 279 5.23 -5.61 -18.37
N TYR A 280 5.97 -4.72 -17.73
CA TYR A 280 5.52 -3.89 -16.62
C TYR A 280 5.74 -2.42 -16.97
N CYS A 281 4.74 -1.58 -16.77
CA CYS A 281 4.93 -0.14 -16.87
C CYS A 281 3.96 0.64 -15.98
N LEU A 282 4.39 1.83 -15.58
CA LEU A 282 3.47 2.88 -15.16
C LEU A 282 3.04 3.66 -16.40
N ILE A 283 1.76 4.04 -16.44
CA ILE A 283 1.19 4.89 -17.47
C ILE A 283 0.63 6.15 -16.80
N SER A 284 1.26 7.28 -17.11
CA SER A 284 0.97 8.57 -16.53
C SER A 284 0.34 9.50 -17.57
N ILE A 285 -0.69 10.20 -17.13
CA ILE A 285 -1.36 11.29 -17.86
C ILE A 285 -1.40 12.52 -16.94
N LYS A 286 -2.01 13.63 -17.38
CA LYS A 286 -2.07 14.85 -16.55
C LYS A 286 -2.86 14.57 -15.27
N GLY A 287 -2.17 14.61 -14.13
CA GLY A 287 -2.74 14.45 -12.80
C GLY A 287 -3.20 13.03 -12.43
N HIS A 288 -2.84 12.00 -13.21
CA HIS A 288 -3.21 10.61 -12.89
C HIS A 288 -2.14 9.61 -13.34
N CYS A 289 -1.98 8.53 -12.58
CA CYS A 289 -1.06 7.45 -12.88
C CYS A 289 -1.74 6.10 -12.63
N MET A 290 -1.49 5.17 -13.55
CA MET A 290 -2.06 3.83 -13.61
C MET A 290 -0.92 2.83 -13.89
N ALA A 291 -1.20 1.53 -13.87
CA ALA A 291 -0.21 0.50 -14.14
C ALA A 291 -0.69 -0.56 -15.12
N ILE A 292 0.24 -1.07 -15.94
CA ILE A 292 0.05 -2.22 -16.81
C ILE A 292 0.99 -3.34 -16.38
N SER A 293 0.45 -4.55 -16.29
CA SER A 293 1.22 -5.79 -16.25
C SER A 293 0.70 -6.74 -17.32
N ALA A 294 1.59 -7.31 -18.12
CA ALA A 294 1.27 -8.42 -19.00
C ALA A 294 2.32 -9.51 -18.79
N LYS A 295 1.91 -10.77 -18.62
CA LYS A 295 2.85 -11.86 -18.31
C LYS A 295 2.40 -13.17 -18.93
N LYS A 296 3.31 -13.82 -19.65
CA LYS A 296 3.15 -15.19 -20.16
C LYS A 296 3.23 -16.17 -18.99
N ASN A 297 2.20 -16.97 -18.79
CA ASN A 297 2.21 -18.13 -17.92
C ASN A 297 2.71 -19.34 -18.71
N LYS A 298 4.00 -19.67 -18.53
CA LYS A 298 4.65 -20.75 -19.28
C LYS A 298 3.99 -22.12 -19.08
N SER A 299 3.35 -22.36 -17.94
CA SER A 299 2.73 -23.66 -17.65
C SER A 299 1.38 -23.86 -18.33
N ALA A 300 0.70 -22.78 -18.71
CA ALA A 300 -0.64 -22.82 -19.28
C ALA A 300 -0.71 -22.24 -20.70
N ASP A 301 0.41 -21.78 -21.26
CA ASP A 301 0.53 -21.09 -22.55
C ASP A 301 -0.47 -19.92 -22.75
N ILE A 302 -0.88 -19.30 -21.64
CA ILE A 302 -1.77 -18.13 -21.62
C ILE A 302 -0.98 -16.88 -21.25
N THR A 303 -1.40 -15.73 -21.76
CA THR A 303 -0.92 -14.43 -21.28
C THR A 303 -1.99 -13.78 -20.41
N ILE A 304 -1.62 -13.43 -19.19
CA ILE A 304 -2.50 -12.70 -18.28
C ILE A 304 -2.17 -11.21 -18.41
N TYR A 305 -3.16 -10.43 -18.84
CA TYR A 305 -3.09 -8.98 -18.93
C TYR A 305 -3.82 -8.35 -17.76
N LYS A 306 -3.20 -7.32 -17.18
CA LYS A 306 -3.70 -6.58 -16.04
C LYS A 306 -3.54 -5.09 -16.27
N PHE A 307 -4.59 -4.33 -15.99
CA PHE A 307 -4.57 -2.87 -15.99
C PHE A 307 -5.14 -2.38 -14.66
N PHE A 308 -4.35 -1.61 -13.92
CA PHE A 308 -4.74 -1.08 -12.63
C PHE A 308 -4.94 0.43 -12.70
N ASP A 309 -6.11 0.86 -12.25
CA ASP A 309 -6.47 2.26 -12.03
C ASP A 309 -6.96 2.42 -10.60
N ALA A 310 -6.26 3.22 -9.79
CA ALA A 310 -6.58 3.42 -8.39
C ALA A 310 -7.95 4.11 -8.16
N GLU A 311 -8.56 4.73 -9.17
CA GLU A 311 -9.93 5.26 -9.05
C GLU A 311 -11.02 4.24 -9.37
N LYS A 312 -10.66 3.12 -10.03
CA LYS A 312 -11.63 2.17 -10.58
C LYS A 312 -11.43 0.75 -10.05
N GLY A 313 -10.21 0.23 -10.14
CA GLY A 313 -9.89 -1.15 -9.81
C GLY A 313 -8.83 -1.77 -10.70
N LEU A 314 -8.67 -3.08 -10.53
CA LEU A 314 -7.84 -3.94 -11.35
C LEU A 314 -8.71 -4.68 -12.38
N LEU A 315 -8.43 -4.44 -13.65
CA LEU A 315 -8.91 -5.23 -14.77
C LEU A 315 -7.97 -6.41 -14.98
N ILE A 316 -8.52 -7.60 -15.16
CA ILE A 316 -7.77 -8.82 -15.48
C ILE A 316 -8.42 -9.50 -16.69
N THR A 317 -7.63 -9.87 -17.69
CA THR A 317 -8.13 -10.60 -18.86
C THR A 317 -7.03 -11.43 -19.51
N GLU A 318 -7.41 -12.53 -20.14
CA GLU A 318 -6.53 -13.33 -21.01
C GLU A 318 -6.73 -12.97 -22.49
N ASP A 319 -7.77 -12.20 -22.82
CA ASP A 319 -8.07 -11.75 -24.17
C ASP A 319 -7.26 -10.48 -24.51
N LYS A 320 -6.23 -10.67 -25.32
CA LYS A 320 -5.37 -9.62 -25.87
C LYS A 320 -6.15 -8.50 -26.56
N ASN A 321 -7.14 -8.84 -27.39
CA ASN A 321 -7.89 -7.85 -28.16
C ASN A 321 -8.78 -7.01 -27.24
N LYS A 322 -9.45 -7.67 -26.28
CA LYS A 322 -10.22 -6.99 -25.23
C LYS A 322 -9.34 -6.05 -24.41
N PHE A 323 -8.14 -6.50 -24.02
CA PHE A 323 -7.19 -5.69 -23.26
C PHE A 323 -6.80 -4.39 -23.98
N HIS A 324 -6.33 -4.48 -25.22
CA HIS A 324 -5.93 -3.30 -26.01
C HIS A 324 -7.10 -2.37 -26.31
N LYS A 325 -8.29 -2.93 -26.59
CA LYS A 325 -9.51 -2.13 -26.77
C LYS A 325 -9.85 -1.34 -25.51
N ASN A 326 -9.75 -1.96 -24.33
CA ASN A 326 -10.02 -1.29 -23.06
C ASN A 326 -9.02 -0.17 -22.77
N ILE A 327 -7.71 -0.40 -22.96
CA ILE A 327 -6.69 0.64 -22.79
C ILE A 327 -6.95 1.81 -23.75
N SER A 328 -7.25 1.52 -25.02
CA SER A 328 -7.57 2.59 -25.98
C SER A 328 -8.77 3.42 -25.51
N ALA A 329 -9.86 2.76 -25.12
CA ALA A 329 -11.08 3.44 -24.66
C ALA A 329 -10.83 4.30 -23.42
N ILE A 330 -10.01 3.83 -22.49
CA ILE A 330 -9.61 4.58 -21.29
C ILE A 330 -8.83 5.84 -21.66
N LEU A 331 -7.83 5.70 -22.53
CA LEU A 331 -7.01 6.83 -22.97
C LEU A 331 -7.81 7.85 -23.79
N ASP A 332 -8.73 7.38 -24.64
CA ASP A 332 -9.65 8.24 -25.40
C ASP A 332 -10.58 9.02 -24.47
N ASN A 333 -11.09 8.38 -23.41
CA ASN A 333 -11.90 9.06 -22.40
C ASN A 333 -11.09 10.14 -21.66
N PHE A 334 -9.87 9.84 -21.23
CA PHE A 334 -9.01 10.87 -20.61
C PHE A 334 -8.67 12.01 -21.57
N ASN A 335 -8.50 11.72 -22.85
CA ASN A 335 -8.28 12.74 -23.87
C ASN A 335 -9.50 13.65 -24.07
N ALA A 336 -10.70 13.08 -24.12
CA ALA A 336 -11.95 13.85 -24.17
C ALA A 336 -12.12 14.77 -22.96
N LEU A 337 -11.54 14.39 -21.81
CA LEU A 337 -11.51 15.20 -20.59
C LEU A 337 -10.34 16.21 -20.53
N GLY A 338 -9.54 16.33 -21.59
CA GLY A 338 -8.37 17.23 -21.64
C GLY A 338 -7.20 16.79 -20.75
N LYS A 339 -7.22 15.55 -20.23
CA LYS A 339 -6.25 15.04 -19.26
C LYS A 339 -5.03 14.37 -19.89
N THR A 340 -4.86 14.45 -21.20
CA THR A 340 -3.70 13.85 -21.90
C THR A 340 -2.88 14.91 -22.62
N HIS A 341 -1.64 14.54 -22.99
CA HIS A 341 -0.92 15.26 -24.02
C HIS A 341 -1.44 14.80 -25.39
N GLN A 342 -1.17 15.58 -26.44
CA GLN A 342 -1.62 15.29 -27.79
C GLN A 342 -0.48 15.50 -28.79
N THR A 343 -0.47 14.70 -29.86
CA THR A 343 0.30 15.01 -31.06
C THR A 343 -0.27 16.26 -31.75
N LYS A 344 0.45 16.81 -32.73
CA LYS A 344 -0.08 17.87 -33.60
C LYS A 344 -1.36 17.45 -34.35
N SER A 345 -1.54 16.14 -34.60
CA SER A 345 -2.73 15.57 -35.22
C SER A 345 -3.85 15.21 -34.23
N GLY A 346 -3.73 15.61 -32.96
CA GLY A 346 -4.74 15.36 -31.92
C GLY A 346 -4.75 13.94 -31.34
N GLN A 347 -3.76 13.10 -31.67
CA GLN A 347 -3.68 11.75 -31.11
C GLN A 347 -3.22 11.79 -29.66
N VAL A 348 -3.80 10.91 -28.83
CA VAL A 348 -3.47 10.79 -27.41
C VAL A 348 -2.01 10.41 -27.22
N LEU A 349 -1.31 11.14 -26.34
CA LEU A 349 0.01 10.82 -25.83
C LEU A 349 -0.06 10.58 -24.31
N ALA A 350 0.38 9.40 -23.87
CA ALA A 350 0.57 9.05 -22.47
C ALA A 350 2.05 8.85 -22.18
N SER A 351 2.48 9.22 -20.97
CA SER A 351 3.86 8.99 -20.52
C SER A 351 3.99 7.56 -20.01
N ILE A 352 4.90 6.80 -20.62
CA ILE A 352 5.13 5.38 -20.32
C ILE A 352 6.47 5.22 -19.64
N PHE A 353 6.41 4.68 -18.43
CA PHE A 353 7.57 4.38 -17.61
C PHE A 353 7.73 2.87 -17.52
N SER A 354 8.58 2.33 -18.41
CA SER A 354 8.87 0.90 -18.45
C SER A 354 9.66 0.46 -17.23
N ILE A 355 9.29 -0.68 -16.66
CA ILE A 355 9.97 -1.30 -15.53
C ILE A 355 10.34 -2.73 -15.90
N ASP A 356 11.52 -3.15 -15.47
CA ASP A 356 12.09 -4.46 -15.72
C ASP A 356 12.37 -5.22 -14.43
N LYS A 357 12.51 -6.54 -14.54
CA LYS A 357 12.93 -7.36 -13.40
C LYS A 357 14.43 -7.25 -13.26
N LYS A 358 14.92 -7.03 -12.04
CA LYS A 358 16.36 -7.03 -11.79
C LYS A 358 16.92 -8.45 -11.99
N ILE A 359 17.82 -8.60 -12.96
CA ILE A 359 18.52 -9.88 -13.22
C ILE A 359 19.20 -10.35 -11.94
N GLY A 360 19.03 -11.64 -11.61
CA GLY A 360 19.60 -12.27 -10.43
C GLY A 360 18.87 -11.97 -9.11
N SER A 361 17.84 -11.13 -9.10
CA SER A 361 17.09 -10.84 -7.87
C SER A 361 16.31 -12.07 -7.40
N LYS A 362 16.48 -12.41 -6.12
CA LYS A 362 15.71 -13.45 -5.41
C LYS A 362 14.66 -12.84 -4.48
N ILE A 363 14.50 -11.52 -4.50
CA ILE A 363 13.59 -10.80 -3.59
C ILE A 363 12.15 -11.16 -3.95
N LYS A 364 11.38 -11.57 -2.94
CA LYS A 364 9.95 -11.84 -3.05
C LYS A 364 9.23 -11.07 -1.97
N LEU A 365 8.34 -10.17 -2.38
CA LEU A 365 7.46 -9.49 -1.43
C LEU A 365 6.44 -10.49 -0.86
N LYS A 366 5.98 -10.21 0.35
CA LYS A 366 4.93 -10.98 1.02
C LYS A 366 3.79 -10.06 1.41
N ILE A 367 2.58 -10.60 1.39
CA ILE A 367 1.39 -9.90 1.88
C ILE A 367 1.21 -10.29 3.35
N PRO A 368 0.97 -9.33 4.25
CA PRO A 368 0.72 -9.62 5.64
C PRO A 368 -0.65 -10.29 5.79
N GLU A 369 -0.68 -11.40 6.50
CA GLU A 369 -1.90 -12.15 6.76
C GLU A 369 -1.98 -12.58 8.24
N PHE A 370 -3.20 -12.64 8.77
CA PHE A 370 -3.49 -13.26 10.05
C PHE A 370 -4.26 -14.54 9.80
N ASN A 371 -3.88 -15.63 10.47
CA ASN A 371 -4.60 -16.88 10.30
C ASN A 371 -6.01 -16.74 10.88
N PHE A 372 -6.99 -17.36 10.22
CA PHE A 372 -8.37 -17.41 10.70
C PHE A 372 -8.46 -17.92 12.15
N ILE A 373 -7.65 -18.93 12.49
CA ILE A 373 -7.58 -19.52 13.83
C ILE A 373 -7.14 -18.48 14.87
N ASP A 374 -6.17 -17.62 14.55
CA ASP A 374 -5.67 -16.59 15.49
C ASP A 374 -6.76 -15.56 15.81
N ILE A 375 -7.54 -15.19 14.79
CA ILE A 375 -8.68 -14.27 14.95
C ILE A 375 -9.74 -14.91 15.86
N GLN A 376 -10.09 -16.18 15.63
CA GLN A 376 -11.08 -16.90 16.43
C GLN A 376 -10.61 -17.12 17.88
N ASN A 377 -9.33 -17.47 18.07
CA ASN A 377 -8.72 -17.59 19.39
C ASN A 377 -8.79 -16.26 20.14
N HIS A 378 -8.52 -15.14 19.47
CA HIS A 378 -8.65 -13.82 20.08
C HIS A 378 -10.09 -13.53 20.52
N ILE A 379 -11.09 -13.78 19.67
CA ILE A 379 -12.50 -13.54 20.00
C ILE A 379 -12.91 -14.36 21.22
N LYS A 380 -12.60 -15.66 21.24
CA LYS A 380 -12.92 -16.56 22.37
C LYS A 380 -12.27 -16.07 23.67
N ASN A 381 -10.98 -15.72 23.63
CA ASN A 381 -10.26 -15.24 24.79
C ASN A 381 -10.81 -13.91 25.31
N SER A 382 -11.20 -12.99 24.42
CA SER A 382 -11.86 -11.74 24.82
C SER A 382 -13.22 -11.98 25.49
N LEU A 383 -14.07 -12.85 24.92
CA LEU A 383 -15.36 -13.21 25.51
C LEU A 383 -15.20 -13.84 26.92
N ILE A 384 -14.18 -14.67 27.11
CA ILE A 384 -13.84 -15.31 28.39
C ILE A 384 -13.38 -14.25 29.40
N LYS A 385 -12.40 -13.43 29.02
CA LYS A 385 -11.80 -12.38 29.86
C LYS A 385 -12.87 -11.42 30.37
N ASP A 386 -13.73 -10.97 29.47
CA ASP A 386 -14.76 -9.97 29.76
C ASP A 386 -16.03 -10.60 30.34
N LYS A 387 -16.00 -11.92 30.62
CA LYS A 387 -17.07 -12.68 31.29
C LYS A 387 -18.43 -12.56 30.59
N VAL A 388 -18.43 -12.40 29.27
CA VAL A 388 -19.60 -12.05 28.44
C VAL A 388 -20.66 -13.15 28.51
N LYS A 389 -21.93 -12.73 28.63
CA LYS A 389 -23.10 -13.59 28.46
C LYS A 389 -23.71 -13.28 27.09
N ILE A 390 -23.76 -14.28 26.22
CA ILE A 390 -24.36 -14.19 24.90
C ILE A 390 -25.77 -14.77 25.02
N ASP A 391 -26.78 -14.04 24.55
CA ASP A 391 -28.15 -14.51 24.56
C ASP A 391 -28.36 -15.59 23.49
N LEU A 392 -29.11 -16.63 23.87
CA LEU A 392 -29.58 -17.71 23.00
C LEU A 392 -31.11 -17.68 22.93
N LEU A 393 -31.69 -18.57 22.13
CA LEU A 393 -33.14 -18.77 22.06
C LEU A 393 -33.75 -19.15 23.43
N ASN A 394 -35.03 -18.83 23.62
CA ASN A 394 -35.83 -19.22 24.80
C ASN A 394 -35.27 -18.74 26.16
N ASN A 395 -34.72 -17.52 26.23
CA ASN A 395 -34.12 -16.93 27.43
C ASN A 395 -32.92 -17.69 28.01
N TYR A 396 -32.30 -18.58 27.22
CA TYR A 396 -31.02 -19.19 27.58
C TYR A 396 -29.87 -18.21 27.30
N LYS A 397 -28.77 -18.38 28.02
CA LYS A 397 -27.53 -17.62 27.79
C LYS A 397 -26.34 -18.55 27.77
N ILE A 398 -25.33 -18.24 26.97
CA ILE A 398 -24.04 -18.93 26.98
C ILE A 398 -22.92 -18.01 27.44
N LYS A 399 -21.99 -18.57 28.22
CA LYS A 399 -20.75 -17.91 28.64
C LYS A 399 -19.57 -18.82 28.39
N LEU A 400 -18.56 -18.34 27.66
CA LEU A 400 -17.30 -19.05 27.53
C LEU A 400 -16.52 -19.00 28.86
N LYS A 401 -15.87 -20.09 29.23
CA LYS A 401 -15.14 -20.26 30.49
C LYS A 401 -13.64 -20.41 30.29
N GLN A 402 -13.25 -21.20 29.29
CA GLN A 402 -11.85 -21.51 29.01
C GLN A 402 -11.71 -21.88 27.53
N HIS A 403 -10.55 -21.59 26.95
CA HIS A 403 -10.19 -22.03 25.61
C HIS A 403 -8.76 -22.55 25.61
N ASP A 404 -8.57 -23.81 25.22
CA ASP A 404 -7.26 -24.42 24.98
C ASP A 404 -6.90 -24.22 23.50
N THR A 405 -5.93 -23.36 23.22
CA THR A 405 -5.51 -23.04 21.85
C THR A 405 -4.73 -24.18 21.18
N ILE A 406 -4.13 -25.09 21.95
CA ILE A 406 -3.35 -26.23 21.43
C ILE A 406 -4.30 -27.34 21.00
N LYS A 407 -5.27 -27.68 21.87
CA LYS A 407 -6.28 -28.72 21.58
C LYS A 407 -7.47 -28.18 20.78
N ASN A 408 -7.58 -26.86 20.62
CA ASN A 408 -8.74 -26.15 20.08
C ASN A 408 -10.04 -26.51 20.80
N ILE A 409 -10.02 -26.68 22.13
CA ILE A 409 -11.21 -27.02 22.92
C ILE A 409 -11.65 -25.80 23.72
N THR A 410 -12.88 -25.36 23.48
CA THR A 410 -13.54 -24.29 24.22
C THR A 410 -14.54 -24.89 25.22
N LYS A 411 -14.36 -24.58 26.50
CA LYS A 411 -15.36 -24.84 27.55
C LYS A 411 -16.31 -23.64 27.63
N ALA A 412 -17.60 -23.88 27.55
CA ALA A 412 -18.65 -22.90 27.74
C ALA A 412 -19.71 -23.44 28.72
N THR A 413 -20.43 -22.54 29.38
CA THR A 413 -21.57 -22.89 30.24
C THR A 413 -22.83 -22.26 29.65
N VAL A 414 -23.86 -23.07 29.45
CA VAL A 414 -25.21 -22.63 29.10
C VAL A 414 -26.04 -22.50 30.37
N TYR A 415 -26.78 -21.40 30.50
CA TYR A 415 -27.65 -21.08 31.63
C TYR A 415 -29.10 -20.96 31.15
N GLY A 416 -30.04 -21.55 31.90
CA GLY A 416 -31.47 -21.34 31.67
C GLY A 416 -32.33 -22.09 32.69
N HIS A 417 -33.46 -21.50 33.07
CA HIS A 417 -34.46 -22.09 34.00
C HIS A 417 -33.83 -22.76 35.23
N TYR A 418 -32.99 -22.02 35.97
CA TYR A 418 -32.27 -22.47 37.18
C TYR A 418 -31.28 -23.62 36.98
N LYS A 419 -30.97 -24.00 35.74
CA LYS A 419 -30.02 -25.04 35.41
C LYS A 419 -28.82 -24.48 34.65
N GLN A 420 -27.71 -25.21 34.75
CA GLN A 420 -26.49 -24.93 34.02
C GLN A 420 -25.91 -26.21 33.42
N TRP A 421 -25.33 -26.08 32.22
CA TRP A 421 -24.69 -27.18 31.51
C TRP A 421 -23.32 -26.74 31.02
N ASP A 422 -22.29 -27.50 31.40
CA ASP A 422 -20.96 -27.32 30.85
C ASP A 422 -20.84 -28.07 29.52
N ILE A 423 -20.46 -27.32 28.48
CA ILE A 423 -20.31 -27.77 27.11
C ILE A 423 -18.86 -27.57 26.69
N TYR A 424 -18.28 -28.59 26.11
CA TYR A 424 -16.97 -28.57 25.49
C TYR A 424 -17.15 -28.61 23.98
N SER A 425 -16.53 -27.73 23.24
CA SER A 425 -16.60 -27.72 21.78
C SER A 425 -15.22 -27.59 21.16
N ASN A 426 -14.97 -28.32 20.08
CA ASN A 426 -13.77 -28.16 19.26
C ASN A 426 -14.01 -27.30 18.00
N GLU A 427 -15.10 -26.54 17.98
CA GLU A 427 -15.40 -25.66 16.85
C GLU A 427 -14.56 -24.41 16.86
N THR A 428 -13.84 -24.17 15.76
CA THR A 428 -12.94 -23.02 15.63
C THR A 428 -13.72 -21.71 15.56
N ASP A 429 -14.73 -21.65 14.68
CA ASP A 429 -15.54 -20.45 14.49
C ASP A 429 -16.51 -20.25 15.67
N VAL A 430 -16.36 -19.14 16.40
CA VAL A 430 -17.17 -18.85 17.59
C VAL A 430 -18.65 -18.68 17.27
N LYS A 431 -19.00 -18.15 16.09
CA LYS A 431 -20.39 -17.95 15.67
C LYS A 431 -21.01 -19.29 15.30
N LYS A 432 -20.29 -20.13 14.55
CA LYS A 432 -20.71 -21.50 14.28
C LYS A 432 -20.90 -22.29 15.58
N MET A 433 -19.94 -22.21 16.50
CA MET A 433 -20.03 -22.85 17.82
C MET A 433 -21.30 -22.45 18.59
N VAL A 434 -21.58 -21.15 18.68
CA VAL A 434 -22.76 -20.62 19.38
C VAL A 434 -24.05 -21.06 18.69
N ASN A 435 -24.10 -21.03 17.36
CA ASN A 435 -25.25 -21.51 16.58
C ASN A 435 -25.51 -23.01 16.79
N SER A 436 -24.47 -23.84 16.69
CA SER A 436 -24.57 -25.28 16.94
C SER A 436 -25.08 -25.57 18.36
N ILE A 437 -24.59 -24.84 19.37
CA ILE A 437 -25.11 -24.98 20.74
C ILE A 437 -26.58 -24.56 20.83
N SER A 438 -26.95 -23.44 20.19
CA SER A 438 -28.32 -22.92 20.17
C SER A 438 -29.30 -23.90 19.53
N GLU A 439 -28.96 -24.46 18.36
CA GLU A 439 -29.77 -25.46 17.65
C GLU A 439 -29.97 -26.73 18.48
N LYS A 440 -28.96 -27.09 19.27
CA LYS A 440 -28.98 -28.30 20.11
C LYS A 440 -29.55 -28.08 21.51
N LEU A 441 -29.96 -26.86 21.87
CA LEU A 441 -30.58 -26.55 23.18
C LEU A 441 -31.72 -27.51 23.58
N PRO A 442 -32.63 -27.91 22.67
CA PRO A 442 -33.71 -28.84 23.01
C PRO A 442 -33.20 -30.18 23.53
N ILE A 443 -32.03 -30.63 23.08
CA ILE A 443 -31.42 -31.90 23.51
C ILE A 443 -30.60 -31.68 24.79
N ILE A 444 -29.80 -30.60 24.83
CA ILE A 444 -28.92 -30.26 25.96
C ILE A 444 -29.72 -30.17 27.27
N LYS A 445 -30.90 -29.53 27.24
CA LYS A 445 -31.71 -29.29 28.45
C LYS A 445 -32.19 -30.57 29.16
N HIS A 446 -32.20 -31.71 28.47
CA HIS A 446 -32.64 -33.01 28.99
C HIS A 446 -31.49 -33.94 29.40
N LYS A 447 -30.23 -33.57 29.13
CA LYS A 447 -29.07 -34.39 29.47
C LYS A 447 -28.50 -34.01 30.84
N LYS A 448 -27.98 -35.02 31.56
CA LYS A 448 -27.22 -34.86 32.81
C LYS A 448 -25.71 -34.92 32.51
N GLY A 449 -24.93 -34.13 33.25
CA GLY A 449 -23.46 -34.10 33.14
C GLY A 449 -22.94 -33.17 32.02
N SER A 450 -21.61 -33.15 31.88
CA SER A 450 -20.90 -32.38 30.86
C SER A 450 -21.14 -32.95 29.46
N LEU A 451 -21.26 -32.07 28.46
CA LEU A 451 -21.51 -32.44 27.07
C LEU A 451 -20.35 -32.01 26.17
N TYR A 452 -20.11 -32.75 25.10
CA TYR A 452 -19.13 -32.42 24.06
C TYR A 452 -19.81 -32.28 22.71
N ILE A 453 -19.49 -31.21 21.99
CA ILE A 453 -19.98 -30.94 20.64
C ILE A 453 -18.80 -30.91 19.67
N ASN A 454 -18.80 -31.82 18.70
CA ASN A 454 -17.75 -31.90 17.69
C ASN A 454 -17.93 -30.84 16.56
N GLN A 455 -17.02 -30.81 15.58
CA GLN A 455 -17.06 -29.89 14.43
C GLN A 455 -18.23 -30.13 13.44
N SER A 456 -18.87 -31.30 13.55
CA SER A 456 -20.06 -31.66 12.79
C SER A 456 -21.35 -31.28 13.53
N GLY A 457 -21.25 -30.82 14.78
CA GLY A 457 -22.39 -30.48 15.63
C GLY A 457 -22.99 -31.68 16.40
N ASP A 458 -22.32 -32.83 16.43
CA ASP A 458 -22.80 -34.02 17.15
C ASP A 458 -22.54 -33.90 18.66
N ILE A 459 -23.49 -34.38 19.46
CA ILE A 459 -23.43 -34.30 20.93
C ILE A 459 -23.01 -35.64 21.52
N HIS A 460 -21.99 -35.60 22.38
CA HIS A 460 -21.52 -36.75 23.16
C HIS A 460 -21.56 -36.43 24.66
N SER A 461 -21.78 -37.43 25.51
CA SER A 461 -21.54 -37.28 26.94
C SER A 461 -20.05 -37.17 27.20
N TYR A 462 -19.60 -36.09 27.85
CA TYR A 462 -18.18 -35.87 28.14
C TYR A 462 -17.78 -36.66 29.39
N ASN A 463 -17.63 -37.98 29.23
CA ASN A 463 -16.85 -38.80 30.15
C ASN A 463 -15.42 -38.82 29.60
N LEU A 464 -14.48 -38.19 30.30
CA LEU A 464 -13.05 -38.28 30.01
C LEU A 464 -12.58 -39.74 30.19
N LYS A 465 -12.74 -40.56 29.14
CA LYS A 465 -11.99 -41.79 28.88
C LYS A 465 -11.61 -41.85 27.41
N PHE A 466 -10.87 -40.85 26.94
CA PHE A 466 -9.95 -41.09 25.82
C PHE A 466 -8.76 -41.88 26.36
N ASN A 467 -8.96 -43.18 26.55
CA ASN A 467 -7.84 -44.09 26.73
C ASN A 467 -7.53 -44.62 25.33
N LEU A 468 -6.59 -43.98 24.62
CA LEU A 468 -6.11 -44.42 23.30
C LEU A 468 -5.70 -45.91 23.33
N SER A 469 -5.27 -46.40 24.50
CA SER A 469 -4.97 -47.82 24.75
C SER A 469 -6.14 -48.77 24.49
N ARG A 470 -7.40 -48.33 24.63
CA ARG A 470 -8.59 -49.17 24.44
C ARG A 470 -9.04 -49.23 22.98
N VAL A 471 -8.79 -48.18 22.20
CA VAL A 471 -9.01 -48.20 20.74
C VAL A 471 -7.92 -49.04 20.06
N ILE A 472 -6.67 -48.93 20.52
CA ILE A 472 -5.57 -49.78 20.04
C ILE A 472 -5.77 -51.25 20.44
N LYS A 473 -6.19 -51.55 21.68
CA LYS A 473 -6.51 -52.94 22.09
C LYS A 473 -7.67 -53.57 21.31
N ASN A 474 -8.61 -52.78 20.81
CA ASN A 474 -9.73 -53.30 20.02
C ASN A 474 -9.41 -53.40 18.52
N MET A 475 -8.41 -52.66 18.01
CA MET A 475 -7.92 -52.81 16.63
C MET A 475 -6.96 -53.99 16.46
N PHE A 476 -6.28 -54.44 17.53
CA PHE A 476 -5.37 -55.60 17.49
C PHE A 476 -6.01 -56.93 17.94
N ASN A 477 -7.34 -57.00 18.05
CA ASN A 477 -8.06 -58.23 18.42
C ASN A 477 -8.99 -58.76 17.31
N PHE A 478 -8.78 -58.35 16.06
CA PHE A 478 -9.32 -59.08 14.91
C PHE A 478 -8.19 -59.39 13.93
N TYR A 479 -7.84 -60.69 13.93
CA TYR A 479 -6.78 -61.41 13.23
C TYR A 479 -5.36 -61.29 13.77
#